data_AF-A0A960VZF0-F1
#
_entry.id   AF-A0A960VZF0-F1
#
_cell.length_a   1.000
_cell.length_b   1.000
_cell.length_c   1.000
_cell.angle_alpha   90.00
_cell.angle_beta   90.00
_cell.angle_gamma   90.00
#
_symmetry.space_group_name_H-M   'P 1'
#
loop_
_entity.id
_entity.type
_entity.pdbx_description
1 polymer ?
#
loop_
_entity_poly.entity_id
_entity_poly.type
_entity_poly.pdbx_seq_one_letter_code
_entity_poly.pdbx_strand_id
1 'polypeptide(L)'
;MITVQTIYDAFQYQNIEDNWKDTLNNLQPDTQNTIQQWIQEKWNEFTKTISHVETEEELRHIIIVKYIEFKSHWYMLNTYIQYQTFLTGIPEEETTYKSSVLSLLIGFLEAFIETEEITNINQMLADPIQKELQGDWILDNQSMEEQLNDLYQEKELLQNKYGISSASGLIDMIDSLEEQLKALYYDLENAVVVESKKVTILGSRKIIIKK
;
A
#
# COMPACT_ATOMS: atom_id res chain seq x y z
N MET A 1 24.78 -0.30 6.47
CA MET A 1 24.04 0.12 7.66
C MET A 1 23.00 1.10 7.20
N ILE A 2 21.73 0.74 7.31
CA ILE A 2 20.63 1.62 6.87
C ILE A 2 20.43 2.66 7.95
N THR A 3 20.42 3.94 7.56
CA THR A 3 20.09 5.06 8.43
C THR A 3 19.03 5.94 7.79
N VAL A 4 18.35 6.75 8.60
CA VAL A 4 17.39 7.74 8.11
C VAL A 4 18.01 8.64 7.04
N GLN A 5 19.26 9.06 7.22
CA GLN A 5 19.98 9.87 6.24
C GLN A 5 20.21 9.12 4.93
N THR A 6 20.57 7.83 4.96
CA THR A 6 20.77 7.05 3.73
C THR A 6 19.49 6.92 2.90
N ILE A 7 18.31 6.92 3.54
CA ILE A 7 17.01 6.89 2.85
C ILE A 7 16.77 8.24 2.16
N TYR A 8 16.97 9.36 2.87
CA TYR A 8 16.86 10.69 2.27
C TYR A 8 17.82 10.88 1.10
N ASP A 9 19.08 10.49 1.28
CA ASP A 9 20.12 10.62 0.26
C ASP A 9 19.78 9.77 -0.97
N ALA A 10 19.29 8.55 -0.78
CA ALA A 10 18.88 7.69 -1.88
C ALA A 10 17.66 8.25 -2.63
N PHE A 11 16.67 8.81 -1.91
CA PHE A 11 15.48 9.38 -2.54
C PHE A 11 15.85 10.56 -3.45
N GLN A 12 16.75 11.41 -2.96
CA GLN A 12 17.29 12.53 -3.73
C GLN A 12 18.18 12.05 -4.88
N TYR A 13 19.11 11.12 -4.64
CA TYR A 13 20.04 10.61 -5.65
C TYR A 13 19.33 9.90 -6.81
N GLN A 14 18.27 9.15 -6.51
CA GLN A 14 17.46 8.47 -7.53
C GLN A 14 16.49 9.40 -8.26
N ASN A 15 16.46 10.70 -7.90
CA ASN A 15 15.55 11.71 -8.46
C ASN A 15 14.09 11.23 -8.47
N ILE A 16 13.64 10.55 -7.41
CA ILE A 16 12.28 9.96 -7.37
C ILE A 16 11.21 11.03 -7.59
N GLU A 17 11.42 12.22 -7.03
CA GLU A 17 10.51 13.36 -7.18
C GLU A 17 10.48 13.93 -8.60
N ASP A 18 11.55 13.79 -9.38
CA ASP A 18 11.51 14.21 -10.79
C ASP A 18 10.90 13.10 -11.64
N ASN A 19 11.22 11.84 -11.37
CA ASN A 19 10.68 10.68 -12.07
C ASN A 19 9.14 10.60 -11.98
N TRP A 20 8.55 10.87 -10.81
CA TRP A 20 7.09 10.89 -10.69
C TRP A 20 6.47 12.11 -11.39
N LYS A 21 7.19 13.23 -11.56
CA LYS A 21 6.68 14.45 -12.19
C LYS A 21 6.66 14.21 -13.68
N ASP A 22 7.73 13.61 -14.18
CA ASP A 22 7.86 13.11 -15.55
C ASP A 22 6.77 12.12 -15.90
N THR A 23 6.45 11.20 -14.99
CA THR A 23 5.33 10.26 -15.16
C THR A 23 4.00 10.99 -15.34
N LEU A 24 3.81 12.15 -14.70
CA LEU A 24 2.56 12.92 -14.71
C LEU A 24 2.52 14.04 -15.76
N ASN A 25 3.60 14.27 -16.54
CA ASN A 25 3.73 15.43 -17.43
C ASN A 25 2.66 15.52 -18.53
N ASN A 26 1.98 14.42 -18.86
CA ASN A 26 0.98 14.38 -19.92
C ASN A 26 -0.46 14.61 -19.43
N LEU A 27 -0.66 14.78 -18.13
CA LEU A 27 -1.99 14.96 -17.53
C LEU A 27 -2.45 16.42 -17.56
N GLN A 28 -3.76 16.62 -17.41
CA GLN A 28 -4.30 17.94 -17.13
C GLN A 28 -3.71 18.50 -15.81
N PRO A 29 -3.43 19.82 -15.72
CA PRO A 29 -2.75 20.40 -14.56
C PRO A 29 -3.44 20.11 -13.22
N ASP A 30 -4.78 20.12 -13.18
CA ASP A 30 -5.52 19.86 -11.94
C ASP A 30 -5.36 18.40 -11.46
N THR A 31 -5.43 17.44 -12.39
CA THR A 31 -5.18 16.02 -12.11
C THR A 31 -3.73 15.78 -11.72
N GLN A 32 -2.79 16.40 -12.43
CA GLN A 32 -1.37 16.35 -12.11
C GLN A 32 -1.11 16.84 -10.68
N ASN A 33 -1.63 18.01 -10.31
CA ASN A 33 -1.47 18.58 -8.97
C ASN A 33 -2.09 17.68 -7.89
N THR A 34 -3.26 17.10 -8.17
CA THR A 34 -3.95 16.19 -7.25
C THR A 34 -3.11 14.95 -6.96
N ILE A 35 -2.57 14.31 -8.01
CA ILE A 35 -1.75 13.10 -7.85
C ILE A 35 -0.40 13.43 -7.21
N GLN A 36 0.22 14.56 -7.58
CA GLN A 36 1.46 15.03 -6.96
C GLN A 36 1.29 15.26 -5.46
N GLN A 37 0.22 15.96 -5.07
CA GLN A 37 -0.07 16.19 -3.67
C GLN A 37 -0.27 14.87 -2.92
N TRP A 38 -1.06 13.95 -3.49
CA TRP A 38 -1.34 12.64 -2.89
C TRP A 38 -0.05 11.82 -2.65
N ILE A 39 0.84 11.74 -3.64
CA ILE A 39 2.08 10.95 -3.49
C ILE A 39 3.09 11.65 -2.57
N GLN A 40 3.13 12.98 -2.60
CA GLN A 40 3.94 13.79 -1.68
C GLN A 40 3.48 13.63 -0.23
N GLU A 41 2.17 13.58 0.03
CA GLU A 41 1.61 13.35 1.36
C GLU A 41 2.05 12.00 1.91
N LYS A 42 1.99 10.92 1.10
CA LYS A 42 2.48 9.59 1.47
C LYS A 42 3.97 9.59 1.83
N TRP A 43 4.78 10.26 1.01
CA TRP A 43 6.22 10.39 1.27
C TRP A 43 6.51 11.21 2.55
N ASN A 44 5.80 12.32 2.73
CA ASN A 44 5.94 13.19 3.91
C ASN A 44 5.55 12.46 5.21
N GLU A 45 4.50 11.64 5.16
CA GLU A 45 4.08 10.82 6.30
C GLU A 45 5.14 9.77 6.66
N PHE A 46 5.70 9.08 5.66
CA PHE A 46 6.77 8.12 5.87
C PHE A 46 8.03 8.77 6.46
N THR A 47 8.48 9.87 5.87
CA THR A 47 9.67 10.62 6.32
C THR A 47 9.50 11.18 7.74
N LYS A 48 8.31 11.67 8.07
CA LYS A 48 7.95 12.06 9.44
C LYS A 48 8.06 10.89 10.41
N THR A 49 7.53 9.72 10.04
CA THR A 49 7.58 8.51 10.87
C THR A 49 9.02 8.07 11.14
N ILE A 50 9.87 7.98 10.11
CA ILE A 50 11.26 7.54 10.29
C ILE A 50 12.14 8.59 11.01
N SER A 51 11.73 9.86 11.06
CA SER A 51 12.52 10.93 11.70
C SER A 51 12.69 10.75 13.21
N HIS A 52 11.83 9.94 13.84
CA HIS A 52 11.86 9.65 15.27
C HIS A 52 12.56 8.33 15.62
N VAL A 53 13.15 7.65 14.64
CA VAL A 53 13.74 6.33 14.80
C VAL A 53 15.19 6.45 15.20
N GLU A 54 15.57 5.75 16.28
CA GLU A 54 16.92 5.82 16.85
C GLU A 54 17.79 4.63 16.45
N THR A 55 17.17 3.51 16.03
CA THR A 55 17.86 2.26 15.77
C THR A 55 17.66 1.75 14.33
N GLU A 56 18.66 1.05 13.79
CA GLU A 56 18.57 0.43 12.47
C GLU A 56 17.47 -0.66 12.40
N GLU A 57 17.25 -1.38 13.51
CA GLU A 57 16.24 -2.43 13.58
C GLU A 57 14.82 -1.86 13.51
N GLU A 58 14.51 -0.81 14.27
CA GLU A 58 13.22 -0.10 14.19
C GLU A 58 13.01 0.50 12.80
N LEU A 59 14.08 1.04 12.20
CA LEU A 59 14.02 1.64 10.87
C LEU A 59 13.65 0.60 9.81
N ARG A 60 14.28 -0.58 9.87
CA ARG A 60 13.95 -1.70 8.98
C ARG A 60 12.49 -2.13 9.13
N HIS A 61 11.99 -2.26 10.37
CA HIS A 61 10.59 -2.60 10.61
C HIS A 61 9.64 -1.57 10.00
N ILE A 62 9.91 -0.28 10.17
CA ILE A 62 9.06 0.79 9.61
C ILE A 62 9.09 0.79 8.08
N ILE A 63 10.25 0.54 7.46
CA ILE A 63 10.37 0.38 6.00
C ILE A 63 9.50 -0.78 5.52
N ILE A 64 9.57 -1.94 6.19
CA ILE A 64 8.77 -3.12 5.85
C ILE A 64 7.27 -2.83 5.98
N VAL A 65 6.84 -2.20 7.08
CA VAL A 65 5.44 -1.82 7.28
C VAL A 65 4.97 -0.87 6.17
N LYS A 66 5.77 0.14 5.84
CA LYS A 66 5.40 1.10 4.79
C LYS A 66 5.40 0.47 3.40
N TYR A 67 6.29 -0.48 3.14
CA TYR A 67 6.28 -1.29 1.91
C TYR A 67 5.01 -2.13 1.78
N ILE A 68 4.60 -2.81 2.86
CA ILE A 68 3.35 -3.58 2.90
C ILE A 68 2.15 -2.66 2.62
N GLU A 69 2.10 -1.48 3.25
CA GLU A 69 1.05 -0.49 3.02
C GLU A 69 0.99 -0.06 1.55
N PHE A 70 2.12 0.33 0.96
CA PHE A 70 2.18 0.78 -0.42
C PHE A 70 1.83 -0.34 -1.40
N LYS A 71 2.34 -1.56 -1.20
CA LYS A 71 1.95 -2.72 -2.02
C LYS A 71 0.47 -3.02 -1.92
N SER A 72 -0.12 -2.96 -0.72
CA SER A 72 -1.56 -3.19 -0.54
C SER A 72 -2.39 -2.15 -1.29
N HIS A 73 -2.01 -0.88 -1.18
CA HIS A 73 -2.68 0.21 -1.92
C HIS A 73 -2.49 0.04 -3.44
N TRP A 74 -1.31 -0.39 -3.88
CA TRP A 74 -1.05 -0.68 -5.29
C TRP A 74 -1.90 -1.83 -5.83
N TYR A 75 -2.04 -2.93 -5.07
CA TYR A 75 -2.95 -4.02 -5.42
C TYR A 75 -4.38 -3.50 -5.60
N MET A 76 -4.87 -2.70 -4.63
CA MET A 76 -6.20 -2.10 -4.69
C MET A 76 -6.41 -1.24 -5.95
N LEU A 77 -5.46 -0.36 -6.28
CA LEU A 77 -5.56 0.50 -7.47
C LEU A 77 -5.58 -0.34 -8.76
N ASN A 78 -4.74 -1.37 -8.86
CA ASN A 78 -4.72 -2.22 -10.06
C ASN A 78 -5.97 -3.07 -10.20
N THR A 79 -6.51 -3.60 -9.10
CA THR A 79 -7.81 -4.26 -9.11
C THR A 79 -8.89 -3.30 -9.60
N TYR A 80 -8.94 -2.06 -9.11
CA TYR A 80 -9.90 -1.06 -9.60
C TYR A 80 -9.73 -0.77 -11.10
N ILE A 81 -8.49 -0.57 -11.57
CA ILE A 81 -8.18 -0.34 -12.98
C ILE A 81 -8.70 -1.50 -13.84
N GLN A 82 -8.48 -2.74 -13.40
CA GLN A 82 -8.94 -3.93 -14.11
C GLN A 82 -10.47 -4.01 -14.16
N TYR A 83 -11.17 -3.81 -13.04
CA TYR A 83 -12.64 -3.80 -13.01
C TYR A 83 -13.25 -2.69 -13.85
N GLN A 84 -12.67 -1.50 -13.81
CA GLN A 84 -13.13 -0.39 -14.61
C GLN A 84 -12.93 -0.69 -16.09
N THR A 85 -11.73 -1.13 -16.49
CA THR A 85 -11.43 -1.53 -17.87
C THR A 85 -12.41 -2.59 -18.34
N PHE A 86 -12.76 -3.54 -17.48
CA PHE A 86 -13.75 -4.57 -17.78
C PHE A 86 -15.16 -3.99 -18.00
N LEU A 87 -15.62 -3.05 -17.18
CA LEU A 87 -16.97 -2.49 -17.26
C LEU A 87 -17.13 -1.42 -18.34
N THR A 88 -16.13 -0.56 -18.54
CA THR A 88 -16.22 0.64 -19.38
C THR A 88 -15.34 0.58 -20.62
N GLY A 89 -14.41 -0.39 -20.70
CA GLY A 89 -13.42 -0.52 -21.76
C GLY A 89 -12.25 0.45 -21.65
N ILE A 90 -12.28 1.42 -20.72
CA ILE A 90 -11.25 2.45 -20.57
C ILE A 90 -11.01 2.73 -19.08
N PRO A 91 -9.79 2.59 -18.56
CA PRO A 91 -9.47 2.93 -17.19
C PRO A 91 -9.43 4.45 -16.97
N GLU A 92 -9.72 4.88 -15.74
CA GLU A 92 -9.58 6.25 -15.29
C GLU A 92 -8.11 6.62 -15.22
N GLU A 93 -7.79 7.77 -15.82
CA GLU A 93 -6.42 8.27 -15.86
C GLU A 93 -5.87 8.47 -14.45
N GLU A 94 -6.63 9.10 -13.54
CA GLU A 94 -6.14 9.41 -12.19
C GLU A 94 -5.67 8.16 -11.44
N THR A 95 -6.48 7.11 -11.41
CA THR A 95 -6.15 5.84 -10.73
C THR A 95 -4.95 5.16 -11.39
N THR A 96 -4.88 5.17 -12.72
CA THR A 96 -3.78 4.59 -13.49
C THR A 96 -2.45 5.26 -13.17
N TYR A 97 -2.44 6.59 -13.13
CA TYR A 97 -1.26 7.37 -12.80
C TYR A 97 -0.90 7.27 -11.31
N LYS A 98 -1.87 7.21 -10.38
CA LYS A 98 -1.64 6.91 -8.96
C LYS A 98 -0.92 5.57 -8.77
N SER A 99 -1.36 4.51 -9.46
CA SER A 99 -0.70 3.19 -9.42
C SER A 99 0.73 3.26 -9.93
N SER A 100 0.95 4.03 -11.01
CA SER A 100 2.26 4.19 -11.64
C SER A 100 3.25 4.92 -10.73
N VAL A 101 2.88 6.06 -10.14
CA VAL A 101 3.77 6.80 -9.23
C VAL A 101 4.00 6.05 -7.90
N LEU A 102 3.02 5.27 -7.44
CA LEU A 102 3.19 4.42 -6.26
C LEU A 102 4.18 3.28 -6.51
N SER A 103 4.23 2.75 -7.73
CA SER A 103 5.23 1.76 -8.15
C SER A 103 6.67 2.28 -8.02
N LEU A 104 6.90 3.58 -8.23
CA LEU A 104 8.21 4.21 -8.03
C LEU A 104 8.61 4.20 -6.55
N LEU A 105 7.70 4.55 -5.64
CA LEU A 105 7.96 4.49 -4.19
C LEU A 105 8.18 3.07 -3.69
N ILE A 106 7.42 2.12 -4.23
CA ILE A 106 7.59 0.69 -3.92
C ILE A 106 8.99 0.23 -4.33
N GLY A 107 9.40 0.48 -5.58
CA GLY A 107 10.73 0.11 -6.05
C GLY A 107 11.85 0.80 -5.27
N PHE A 108 11.64 2.04 -4.85
CA PHE A 108 12.55 2.74 -3.94
C PHE A 108 12.70 2.02 -2.59
N LEU A 109 11.60 1.60 -1.96
CA LEU A 109 11.64 0.88 -0.68
C LEU A 109 12.24 -0.53 -0.81
N GLU A 110 12.01 -1.22 -1.92
CA GLU A 110 12.56 -2.57 -2.18
C GLU A 110 14.09 -2.58 -2.14
N ALA A 111 14.76 -1.46 -2.45
CA ALA A 111 16.21 -1.33 -2.34
C ALA A 111 16.75 -1.45 -0.90
N PHE A 112 15.88 -1.36 0.12
CA PHE A 112 16.23 -1.42 1.53
C PHE A 112 15.71 -2.67 2.25
N ILE A 113 15.01 -3.56 1.54
CA ILE A 113 14.40 -4.77 2.10
C ILE A 113 15.10 -5.98 1.50
N GLU A 114 15.29 -7.03 2.29
CA GLU A 114 15.92 -8.25 1.79
C GLU A 114 14.98 -8.97 0.82
N THR A 115 15.54 -9.60 -0.23
CA THR A 115 14.74 -10.25 -1.28
C THR A 115 13.85 -11.37 -0.74
N GLU A 116 14.30 -12.08 0.31
CA GLU A 116 13.50 -13.09 1.00
C GLU A 116 12.28 -12.46 1.70
N GLU A 117 12.45 -11.33 2.37
CA GLU A 117 11.36 -10.59 3.01
C GLU A 117 10.35 -10.07 1.98
N ILE A 118 10.83 -9.51 0.86
CA ILE A 118 9.99 -9.10 -0.27
C ILE A 118 9.15 -10.27 -0.78
N THR A 119 9.78 -11.42 -0.96
CA THR A 119 9.10 -12.64 -1.44
C THR A 119 8.02 -13.08 -0.46
N ASN A 120 8.35 -13.14 0.83
CA ASN A 120 7.40 -13.51 1.89
C ASN A 120 6.22 -12.53 1.98
N ILE A 121 6.49 -11.23 1.86
CA ILE A 121 5.44 -10.19 1.87
C ILE A 121 4.55 -10.31 0.64
N ASN A 122 5.13 -10.45 -0.55
CA ASN A 122 4.37 -10.62 -1.78
C ASN A 122 3.51 -11.89 -1.74
N GLN A 123 4.06 -12.99 -1.21
CA GLN A 123 3.30 -14.21 -0.99
C GLN A 123 2.17 -13.98 0.02
N MET A 124 2.45 -13.34 1.16
CA MET A 124 1.46 -13.02 2.19
C MET A 124 0.33 -12.13 1.66
N LEU A 125 0.64 -11.11 0.85
CA LEU A 125 -0.36 -10.20 0.28
C LEU A 125 -1.15 -10.87 -0.84
N ALA A 126 -0.55 -11.81 -1.56
CA ALA A 126 -1.24 -12.64 -2.52
C ALA A 126 -2.14 -13.70 -1.85
N ASP A 127 -1.75 -14.25 -0.69
CA ASP A 127 -2.38 -15.40 -0.04
C ASP A 127 -3.86 -15.21 0.40
N PRO A 128 -4.33 -14.07 0.97
CA PRO A 128 -5.75 -13.90 1.31
C PRO A 128 -6.63 -13.81 0.06
N ILE A 129 -6.08 -13.31 -1.05
CA ILE A 129 -6.74 -13.29 -2.36
C ILE A 129 -6.69 -14.71 -2.97
N GLN A 130 -5.54 -15.37 -2.97
CA GLN A 130 -5.33 -16.71 -3.56
C GLN A 130 -6.04 -17.85 -2.83
N LYS A 131 -6.11 -17.84 -1.49
CA LYS A 131 -6.81 -18.89 -0.71
C LYS A 131 -8.32 -18.81 -0.82
N GLU A 132 -8.88 -17.61 -1.01
CA GLU A 132 -10.30 -17.46 -1.33
C GLU A 132 -10.60 -17.74 -2.80
N LEU A 133 -9.59 -17.71 -3.67
CA LEU A 133 -9.65 -17.95 -5.12
C LEU A 133 -9.04 -19.29 -5.55
N GLN A 134 -9.24 -20.40 -4.81
CA GLN A 134 -8.66 -21.70 -5.17
C GLN A 134 -8.82 -22.06 -6.66
N GLY A 135 -7.73 -21.84 -7.38
CA GLY A 135 -7.43 -22.12 -8.78
C GLY A 135 -5.99 -21.63 -8.98
N ASP A 136 -5.10 -22.47 -9.51
CA ASP A 136 -3.66 -22.19 -9.57
C ASP A 136 -3.34 -20.85 -10.29
N TRP A 137 -2.74 -19.89 -9.59
CA TRP A 137 -2.27 -18.63 -10.18
C TRP A 137 -0.75 -18.56 -10.19
N ILE A 138 -0.13 -19.03 -11.27
CA ILE A 138 1.20 -18.58 -11.67
C ILE A 138 0.98 -17.24 -12.37
N LEU A 139 1.34 -16.14 -11.72
CA LEU A 139 1.41 -14.83 -12.37
C LEU A 139 2.61 -14.83 -13.33
N ASP A 140 2.42 -15.35 -14.54
CA ASP A 140 3.31 -15.06 -15.65
C ASP A 140 2.52 -14.90 -16.97
N ASN A 141 2.64 -13.69 -17.53
CA ASN A 141 2.33 -13.25 -18.90
C ASN A 141 1.54 -14.20 -19.83
N GLN A 142 0.23 -14.42 -19.63
CA GLN A 142 -0.61 -15.07 -20.66
C GLN A 142 -1.96 -14.40 -20.94
N SER A 143 -2.34 -14.60 -22.20
CA SER A 143 -3.50 -14.21 -23.01
C SER A 143 -4.60 -13.36 -22.38
N MET A 144 -5.05 -12.34 -23.13
CA MET A 144 -6.25 -11.54 -22.84
C MET A 144 -7.50 -12.37 -22.52
N GLU A 145 -7.60 -13.62 -23.02
CA GLU A 145 -8.74 -14.51 -22.73
C GLU A 145 -8.70 -15.13 -21.33
N GLU A 146 -7.51 -15.41 -20.80
CA GLU A 146 -7.34 -15.89 -19.41
C GLU A 146 -7.64 -14.74 -18.46
N GLN A 147 -7.01 -13.57 -18.68
CA GLN A 147 -7.29 -12.35 -17.89
C GLN A 147 -8.79 -11.98 -17.87
N LEU A 148 -9.53 -12.19 -18.96
CA LEU A 148 -10.97 -12.00 -19.01
C LEU A 148 -11.72 -12.99 -18.12
N ASN A 149 -11.40 -14.28 -18.21
CA ASN A 149 -12.05 -15.33 -17.44
C ASN A 149 -11.81 -15.15 -15.93
N ASP A 150 -10.61 -14.69 -15.58
CA ASP A 150 -10.20 -14.40 -14.21
C ASP A 150 -11.02 -13.24 -13.64
N LEU A 151 -11.18 -12.17 -14.41
CA LEU A 151 -12.01 -11.03 -14.04
C LEU A 151 -13.50 -11.37 -13.92
N TYR A 152 -14.01 -12.33 -14.72
CA TYR A 152 -15.37 -12.82 -14.57
C TYR A 152 -15.59 -13.60 -13.28
N GLN A 153 -14.65 -14.47 -12.91
CA GLN A 153 -14.71 -15.22 -11.64
C GLN A 153 -14.60 -14.28 -10.44
N GLU A 154 -13.71 -13.30 -10.51
CA GLU A 154 -13.52 -12.30 -9.45
C GLU A 154 -14.78 -11.43 -9.28
N LYS A 155 -15.38 -10.97 -10.39
CA LYS A 155 -16.65 -10.24 -10.38
C LYS A 155 -17.77 -11.07 -9.76
N GLU A 156 -17.87 -12.35 -10.10
CA GLU A 156 -18.89 -13.25 -9.58
C GLU A 156 -18.73 -13.45 -8.06
N LEU A 157 -17.50 -13.55 -7.55
CA LEU A 157 -17.22 -13.67 -6.12
C LEU A 157 -17.55 -12.38 -5.36
N LEU A 158 -17.16 -11.21 -5.86
CA LEU A 158 -17.50 -9.93 -5.23
C LEU A 158 -19.02 -9.70 -5.19
N GLN A 159 -19.71 -10.06 -6.27
CA GLN A 159 -21.15 -9.95 -6.37
C GLN A 159 -21.87 -10.95 -5.44
N ASN A 160 -21.42 -12.21 -5.39
CA ASN A 160 -22.09 -13.26 -4.62
C ASN A 160 -21.77 -13.22 -3.12
N LYS A 161 -20.53 -12.88 -2.74
CA LYS A 161 -20.08 -12.90 -1.34
C LYS A 161 -20.32 -11.59 -0.61
N TYR A 162 -20.14 -10.46 -1.31
CA TYR A 162 -20.20 -9.14 -0.69
C TYR A 162 -21.35 -8.27 -1.23
N GLY A 163 -22.13 -8.77 -2.19
CA GLY A 163 -23.26 -8.04 -2.76
C GLY A 163 -22.84 -6.86 -3.64
N ILE A 164 -21.57 -6.79 -4.04
CA ILE A 164 -21.04 -5.65 -4.79
C ILE A 164 -21.29 -5.88 -6.28
N SER A 165 -22.31 -5.20 -6.79
CA SER A 165 -22.68 -5.23 -8.21
C SER A 165 -22.30 -3.96 -8.97
N SER A 166 -21.69 -2.97 -8.30
CA SER A 166 -21.36 -1.68 -8.88
C SER A 166 -20.11 -1.08 -8.24
N ALA A 167 -19.43 -0.19 -8.99
CA ALA A 167 -18.28 0.56 -8.49
C ALA A 167 -18.57 1.30 -7.17
N SER A 168 -19.82 1.77 -6.96
CA SER A 168 -20.25 2.40 -5.71
C SER A 168 -20.22 1.45 -4.51
N GLY A 169 -20.64 0.19 -4.67
CA GLY A 169 -20.60 -0.79 -3.57
C GLY A 169 -19.17 -1.22 -3.21
N LEU A 170 -18.24 -1.10 -4.15
CA LEU A 170 -16.83 -1.35 -3.94
C LEU A 170 -16.18 -0.19 -3.17
N ILE A 171 -16.58 1.05 -3.45
CA ILE A 171 -16.21 2.24 -2.67
C ILE A 171 -16.68 2.10 -1.21
N ASP A 172 -17.93 1.69 -0.97
CA ASP A 172 -18.45 1.50 0.40
C ASP A 172 -17.66 0.43 1.19
N MET A 173 -17.17 -0.61 0.52
CA MET A 173 -16.30 -1.62 1.13
C MET A 173 -14.90 -1.06 1.41
N ILE A 174 -14.36 -0.25 0.49
CA ILE A 174 -13.06 0.42 0.66
C ILE A 174 -13.12 1.38 1.85
N ASP A 175 -14.19 2.16 2.00
CA ASP A 175 -14.40 3.05 3.16
C ASP A 175 -14.41 2.26 4.48
N SER A 176 -15.04 1.07 4.48
CA SER A 176 -15.01 0.15 5.62
C SER A 176 -13.60 -0.40 5.90
N LEU A 177 -12.80 -0.70 4.87
CA LEU A 177 -11.42 -1.15 5.04
C LEU A 177 -10.50 -0.02 5.53
N GLU A 178 -10.71 1.21 5.06
CA GLU A 178 -10.04 2.40 5.60
C GLU A 178 -10.38 2.63 7.07
N GLU A 179 -11.63 2.40 7.50
CA GLU A 179 -12.01 2.44 8.91
C GLU A 179 -11.32 1.33 9.73
N GLN A 180 -11.20 0.12 9.18
CA GLN A 180 -10.49 -0.97 9.85
C GLN A 180 -8.98 -0.70 9.96
N LEU A 181 -8.37 -0.10 8.94
CA LEU A 181 -6.99 0.38 8.99
C LEU A 181 -6.81 1.48 10.05
N LYS A 182 -7.71 2.46 10.11
CA LYS A 182 -7.73 3.49 11.17
C LYS A 182 -7.85 2.87 12.57
N ALA A 183 -8.66 1.82 12.73
CA ALA A 183 -8.78 1.10 14.00
C ALA A 183 -7.47 0.38 14.38
N LEU A 184 -6.78 -0.22 13.41
CA LEU A 184 -5.45 -0.81 13.60
C LEU A 184 -4.40 0.24 14.00
N TYR A 185 -4.40 1.40 13.35
CA TYR A 185 -3.54 2.53 13.73
C TYR A 185 -3.85 3.01 15.16
N TYR A 186 -5.13 3.07 15.55
CA TYR A 186 -5.54 3.40 16.90
C TYR A 186 -5.04 2.37 17.93
N ASP A 187 -5.14 1.08 17.63
CA ASP A 187 -4.66 0.03 18.53
C ASP A 187 -3.14 0.03 18.67
N LEU A 188 -2.39 0.35 17.60
CA LEU A 188 -0.94 0.49 17.62
C LEU A 188 -0.48 1.71 18.44
N GLU A 189 -1.14 2.86 18.27
CA GLU A 189 -0.91 4.07 19.08
C GLU A 189 -1.23 3.86 20.57
N ASN A 190 -2.09 2.89 20.90
CA ASN A 190 -2.51 2.59 22.27
C ASN A 190 -1.89 1.30 22.83
N ALA A 191 -0.96 0.67 22.11
CA ALA A 191 -0.36 -0.59 22.53
C ALA A 191 0.53 -0.41 23.76
N VAL A 192 0.30 -1.27 24.76
CA VAL A 192 1.12 -1.39 25.97
C VAL A 192 1.89 -2.71 25.88
N VAL A 193 3.19 -2.62 25.61
CA VAL A 193 4.07 -3.77 25.51
C VAL A 193 4.62 -4.08 26.90
N VAL A 194 4.27 -5.25 27.44
CA VAL A 194 4.79 -5.73 28.74
C VAL A 194 5.75 -6.87 28.49
N GLU A 195 7.05 -6.60 28.57
CA GLU A 195 8.09 -7.61 28.50
C GLU A 195 8.67 -7.82 29.88
N SER A 196 8.44 -8.98 30.52
CA SER A 196 9.07 -9.62 31.69
C SER A 196 9.58 -8.79 32.90
N LYS A 197 10.12 -7.58 32.70
CA LYS A 197 10.53 -6.56 33.69
C LYS A 197 10.31 -5.09 33.26
N LYS A 198 9.72 -4.81 32.08
CA LYS A 198 9.57 -3.47 31.51
C LYS A 198 8.19 -3.32 30.86
N VAL A 199 7.54 -2.20 31.11
CA VAL A 199 6.29 -1.79 30.44
C VAL A 199 6.63 -0.62 29.54
N THR A 200 6.52 -0.80 28.24
CA THR A 200 6.73 0.23 27.22
C THR A 200 5.38 0.62 26.65
N ILE A 201 5.08 1.91 26.63
CA ILE A 201 3.79 2.44 26.19
C ILE A 201 4.08 3.36 25.03
N LEU A 202 3.51 3.06 23.86
CA LEU A 202 3.79 3.75 22.61
C LEU A 202 2.91 5.00 22.41
N GLY A 203 2.03 5.31 23.37
CA GLY A 203 1.03 6.39 23.27
C GLY A 203 1.01 7.42 24.41
N SER A 204 0.24 8.49 24.21
CA SER A 204 0.20 9.70 25.07
C SER A 204 -0.81 9.63 26.24
N ARG A 205 -1.25 8.43 26.67
CA ARG A 205 -2.25 8.29 27.75
C ARG A 205 -1.67 8.59 29.14
N LYS A 206 -2.47 9.26 29.99
CA LYS A 206 -2.19 9.41 31.43
C LYS A 206 -2.37 8.08 32.16
N ILE A 207 -1.31 7.61 32.81
CA ILE A 207 -1.33 6.42 33.67
C ILE A 207 -1.50 6.86 35.12
N ILE A 208 -2.47 6.26 35.81
CA ILE A 208 -2.64 6.44 37.26
C ILE A 208 -2.21 5.13 37.92
N ILE A 209 -1.03 5.15 38.55
CA ILE A 209 -0.56 4.03 39.36
C ILE A 209 -1.25 4.13 40.73
N LYS A 210 -2.18 3.21 41.01
CA LYS A 210 -2.75 3.05 42.35
C LYS A 210 -1.83 2.13 43.17
N LYS A 211 -1.38 2.66 44.31
CA LYS A 211 -0.63 1.93 45.33
C LYS A 211 -1.56 1.09 46.19
#